data_AF-A0AAW7ZL69-F1
#
_entry.id   AF-A0AAW7ZL69-F1
#
_cell.length_a   1.000
_cell.length_b   1.000
_cell.length_c   1.000
_cell.angle_alpha   90.00
_cell.angle_beta   90.00
_cell.angle_gamma   90.00
#
_symmetry.space_group_name_H-M   'P 1'
#
loop_
_entity.id
_entity.type
_entity.pdbx_description
1 polymer ?
#
loop_
_entity_poly.entity_id
_entity_poly.type
_entity_poly.pdbx_seq_one_letter_code
_entity_poly.pdbx_strand_id
1 'polypeptide(L)'
;MEKELQLKADEQIKAYSKKIDFYTSEYTVEILAQKVSAGEYTVPEYQREYTWDEPRKCKFIESLIIGLPIPFVFFWMNDDTGKLEIVDGSQRLRTLDEYFKNRLTLDGLGKVRTSS
;
A
#
# COMPACT_ATOMS: atom_id res chain seq x y z
N MET A 1 18.21 40.59 -5.72
CA MET A 1 18.54 39.69 -4.61
C MET A 1 17.46 38.65 -4.35
N GLU A 2 16.26 38.95 -3.82
CA GLU A 2 15.19 37.94 -3.62
C GLU A 2 14.75 37.24 -4.91
N LYS A 3 14.51 38.01 -5.99
CA LYS A 3 14.14 37.44 -7.30
C LYS A 3 15.21 36.53 -7.91
N GLU A 4 16.49 36.82 -7.70
CA GLU A 4 17.58 35.95 -8.17
C GLU A 4 17.70 34.68 -7.33
N LEU A 5 17.41 34.77 -6.04
CA LEU A 5 17.37 33.61 -5.15
C LEU A 5 16.24 32.67 -5.53
N GLN A 6 15.07 33.24 -5.85
CA GLN A 6 13.91 32.52 -6.33
C GLN A 6 14.18 31.82 -7.66
N LEU A 7 14.81 32.53 -8.61
CA LEU A 7 15.15 31.96 -9.92
C LEU A 7 16.14 30.80 -9.80
N LYS A 8 17.16 30.93 -8.95
CA LYS A 8 18.13 29.86 -8.67
C LYS A 8 17.48 28.66 -7.96
N ALA A 9 16.55 28.90 -7.05
CA ALA A 9 15.79 27.84 -6.39
C ALA A 9 14.90 27.09 -7.40
N ASP A 10 14.21 27.81 -8.28
CA ASP A 10 13.36 27.22 -9.32
C ASP A 10 14.19 26.40 -10.34
N GLU A 11 15.37 26.89 -10.73
CA GLU A 11 16.31 26.15 -11.58
C GLU A 11 16.82 24.88 -10.91
N GLN A 12 17.15 24.95 -9.61
CA GLN A 12 17.53 23.77 -8.85
C GLN A 12 16.38 22.77 -8.73
N ILE A 13 15.16 23.21 -8.40
CA ILE A 13 13.97 22.35 -8.32
C ILE A 13 13.73 21.67 -9.66
N LYS A 14 13.89 22.38 -10.78
CA LYS A 14 13.73 21.82 -12.12
C LYS A 14 14.85 20.84 -12.49
N ALA A 15 16.09 21.08 -12.05
CA ALA A 15 17.21 20.17 -12.26
C ALA A 15 17.12 18.89 -11.41
N TYR A 16 16.58 18.98 -10.19
CA TYR A 16 16.36 17.84 -9.29
C TYR A 16 15.00 17.15 -9.50
N SER A 17 14.07 17.77 -10.21
CA SER A 17 12.81 17.17 -10.64
C SER A 17 13.09 16.12 -11.71
N LYS A 18 13.39 14.90 -11.26
CA LYS A 18 13.34 13.72 -12.11
C LYS A 18 11.87 13.45 -12.42
N LYS A 19 11.51 13.42 -13.70
CA LYS A 19 10.24 12.80 -14.13
C LYS A 19 10.29 11.35 -13.66
N ILE A 20 9.56 11.05 -12.59
CA ILE A 20 9.34 9.67 -12.18
C ILE A 20 8.32 9.13 -13.18
N ASP A 21 8.72 8.16 -13.98
CA ASP A 21 7.77 7.40 -14.79
C ASP A 21 6.98 6.51 -13.83
N PHE A 22 5.75 6.91 -13.53
CA PHE A 22 4.80 6.10 -12.74
C PHE A 22 3.63 5.71 -13.63
N TYR A 23 3.15 4.49 -13.45
CA TYR A 23 1.93 4.01 -14.08
C TYR A 23 0.98 3.49 -13.00
N THR A 24 -0.32 3.70 -13.22
CA THR A 24 -1.36 3.17 -12.34
C THR A 24 -1.89 1.88 -12.95
N SER A 25 -2.17 0.88 -12.11
CA SER A 25 -2.82 -0.36 -12.53
C SER A 25 -3.94 -0.71 -11.56
N GLU A 26 -5.05 -1.19 -12.10
CA GLU A 26 -6.19 -1.65 -11.33
C GLU A 26 -6.09 -3.15 -11.14
N TYR A 27 -6.01 -3.58 -9.88
CA TYR A 27 -6.00 -5.00 -9.51
C TYR A 27 -7.16 -5.30 -8.58
N THR A 28 -7.73 -6.49 -8.71
CA THR A 28 -8.66 -7.00 -7.70
C THR A 28 -7.90 -7.30 -6.41
N VAL A 29 -8.60 -7.20 -5.27
CA VAL A 29 -8.00 -7.51 -3.95
C VAL A 29 -7.47 -8.94 -3.86
N GLU A 30 -8.09 -9.88 -4.57
CA GLU A 30 -7.64 -11.27 -4.66
C GLU A 30 -6.28 -11.37 -5.35
N ILE A 31 -6.09 -10.71 -6.50
CA ILE A 31 -4.81 -10.72 -7.22
C ILE A 31 -3.70 -10.11 -6.34
N LEU A 32 -3.99 -9.01 -5.65
CA LEU A 32 -3.04 -8.40 -4.72
C LEU A 32 -2.62 -9.37 -3.61
N ALA A 33 -3.58 -10.09 -3.01
CA ALA A 33 -3.29 -11.10 -1.99
C ALA A 33 -2.48 -12.28 -2.54
N GLN A 34 -2.83 -12.78 -3.74
CA GLN A 34 -2.10 -13.86 -4.39
C GLN A 34 -0.63 -13.49 -4.65
N LYS A 35 -0.37 -12.27 -5.14
CA LYS A 35 1.01 -11.79 -5.38
C LYS A 35 1.83 -11.67 -4.09
N VAL A 36 1.20 -11.27 -2.98
CA VAL A 36 1.83 -11.32 -1.65
C VAL A 36 2.19 -12.76 -1.28
N SER A 37 1.23 -13.69 -1.46
CA SER A 37 1.45 -15.11 -1.17
C SER A 37 2.54 -15.74 -2.02
N ALA A 38 2.67 -15.34 -3.28
CA ALA A 38 3.67 -15.83 -4.22
C ALA A 38 5.08 -15.28 -3.93
N GLY A 39 5.23 -14.33 -3.00
CA GLY A 39 6.50 -13.70 -2.70
C GLY A 39 7.01 -12.79 -3.82
N GLU A 40 6.11 -12.31 -4.68
CA GLU A 40 6.43 -11.35 -5.75
C GLU A 40 6.75 -9.95 -5.19
N TYR A 41 6.32 -9.70 -3.95
CA TYR A 41 6.59 -8.47 -3.25
C TYR A 41 7.66 -8.62 -2.19
N THR A 42 8.55 -7.63 -2.11
CA THR A 42 9.54 -7.49 -1.05
C THR A 42 9.15 -6.32 -0.14
N VAL A 43 9.31 -6.50 1.18
CA VAL A 43 9.18 -5.39 2.13
C VAL A 43 10.59 -4.94 2.47
N PRO A 44 10.95 -3.67 2.20
CA PRO A 44 12.29 -3.17 2.49
C PRO A 44 12.60 -3.20 3.98
N GLU A 45 13.87 -3.37 4.34
CA GLU A 45 14.31 -3.42 5.75
C GLU A 45 14.06 -2.11 6.51
N TYR A 46 14.03 -0.98 5.81
CA TYR A 46 13.73 0.34 6.38
C TYR A 46 12.23 0.58 6.63
N GLN A 47 11.36 -0.37 6.24
CA GLN A 47 9.92 -0.27 6.50
C GLN A 47 9.66 -0.35 8.00
N ARG A 48 8.74 0.48 8.50
CA ARG A 48 8.32 0.40 9.92
C ARG A 48 7.81 -1.01 10.24
N GLU A 49 8.05 -1.41 11.49
CA GLU A 49 7.50 -2.64 12.03
C GLU A 49 5.98 -2.72 11.82
N TYR A 50 5.49 -3.94 11.72
CA TYR A 50 4.08 -4.20 11.51
C TYR A 50 3.29 -3.84 12.79
N THR A 51 2.57 -2.71 12.77
CA THR A 51 1.90 -2.16 13.96
C THR A 51 0.39 -2.39 14.02
N TRP A 52 -0.22 -3.00 13.00
CA TRP A 52 -1.66 -3.28 13.01
C TRP A 52 -1.98 -4.46 13.91
N ASP A 53 -2.70 -4.17 14.98
CA ASP A 53 -3.41 -5.12 15.82
C ASP A 53 -4.64 -5.68 15.09
N GLU A 54 -5.09 -6.85 15.52
CA GLU A 54 -6.21 -7.58 14.93
C GLU A 54 -7.49 -6.72 14.77
N PRO A 55 -7.90 -5.88 15.74
CA PRO A 55 -9.07 -5.01 15.56
C PRO A 55 -8.93 -4.02 14.39
N ARG A 56 -7.73 -3.49 14.13
CA ARG A 56 -7.50 -2.61 12.97
C ARG A 56 -7.55 -3.39 11.67
N LYS A 57 -7.00 -4.61 11.65
CA LYS A 57 -7.10 -5.51 10.49
C LYS A 57 -8.57 -5.82 10.14
N CYS A 58 -9.37 -6.18 11.14
CA CYS A 58 -10.80 -6.45 10.96
C CYS A 58 -11.56 -5.24 10.42
N LYS A 59 -11.31 -4.03 10.95
CA LYS A 59 -11.92 -2.79 10.44
C LYS A 59 -11.52 -2.47 9.00
N PHE A 60 -10.28 -2.77 8.62
CA PHE A 60 -9.86 -2.62 7.23
C PHE A 60 -10.64 -3.58 6.32
N ILE A 61 -10.74 -4.87 6.66
CA ILE A 61 -11.55 -5.80 5.86
C ILE A 61 -13.04 -5.39 5.84
N GLU A 62 -13.59 -4.94 6.97
CA GLU A 62 -14.95 -4.39 7.04
C GLU A 62 -15.16 -3.26 6.03
N SER A 63 -14.19 -2.32 5.93
CA SER A 63 -14.24 -1.21 4.98
C SER A 63 -14.31 -1.67 3.52
N LEU A 64 -13.64 -2.79 3.18
CA LEU A 64 -13.67 -3.38 1.84
C LEU A 64 -15.05 -3.99 1.54
N ILE A 65 -15.60 -4.73 2.49
CA ILE A 65 -16.89 -5.41 2.35
C ILE A 65 -18.03 -4.40 2.15
N ILE A 66 -17.98 -3.26 2.85
CA ILE A 66 -18.99 -2.19 2.72
C ILE A 66 -18.72 -1.25 1.52
N GLY A 67 -17.66 -1.48 0.74
CA GLY A 67 -17.37 -0.74 -0.48
C GLY A 67 -16.71 0.63 -0.28
N LEU A 68 -16.00 0.85 0.82
CA LEU A 68 -15.18 2.07 0.96
C LEU A 68 -13.96 2.01 0.02
N PRO A 69 -13.57 3.15 -0.58
CA PRO A 69 -12.41 3.19 -1.46
C PRO A 69 -11.12 2.88 -0.68
N ILE A 70 -10.27 2.05 -1.27
CA ILE A 70 -8.93 1.78 -0.75
C ILE A 70 -8.00 2.88 -1.27
N PRO A 71 -7.18 3.51 -0.41
CA PRO A 71 -6.12 4.39 -0.89
C PRO A 71 -5.17 3.67 -1.84
N PHE A 72 -4.43 4.40 -2.66
CA PHE A 72 -3.42 3.79 -3.53
C PHE A 72 -2.39 3.00 -2.72
N VAL A 73 -1.83 1.98 -3.36
CA VAL A 73 -0.71 1.18 -2.88
C VAL A 73 0.46 1.48 -3.81
N PHE A 74 1.62 1.79 -3.26
CA PHE A 74 2.78 2.19 -4.03
C PHE A 74 3.82 1.08 -4.04
N PHE A 75 4.33 0.79 -5.23
CA PHE A 75 5.38 -0.18 -5.45
C PHE A 75 6.55 0.48 -6.16
N TRP A 76 7.75 -0.01 -5.87
CA TRP A 76 8.98 0.30 -6.57
C TRP A 76 9.44 -0.94 -7.30
N MET A 77 9.71 -0.84 -8.61
CA MET A 77 10.29 -1.95 -9.35
C MET A 77 11.79 -1.95 -9.16
N ASN A 78 12.31 -3.04 -8.61
CA ASN A 78 13.75 -3.23 -8.49
C ASN A 78 14.27 -3.78 -9.83
N ASP A 79 14.96 -2.94 -10.61
CA ASP A 79 15.43 -3.28 -11.96
C ASP A 79 16.38 -4.49 -11.99
N ASP A 80 17.15 -4.71 -10.92
CA ASP A 80 18.14 -5.80 -10.84
C ASP A 80 17.48 -7.16 -10.59
N THR A 81 16.40 -7.18 -9.80
CA THR A 81 15.73 -8.43 -9.38
C THR A 81 14.40 -8.69 -10.08
N GLY A 82 13.84 -7.68 -10.75
CA GLY A 82 12.50 -7.70 -11.34
C GLY A 82 11.36 -7.79 -10.31
N LYS A 83 11.67 -7.66 -9.01
CA LYS A 83 10.69 -7.75 -7.92
C LYS A 83 10.09 -6.38 -7.62
N LEU A 84 8.87 -6.39 -7.06
CA LEU A 84 8.17 -5.19 -6.63
C LEU A 84 8.38 -4.97 -5.13
N GLU A 85 9.08 -3.91 -4.77
CA GLU A 85 9.23 -3.44 -3.40
C GLU A 85 8.00 -2.64 -2.97
N ILE A 86 7.42 -2.99 -1.83
CA ILE A 86 6.25 -2.26 -1.30
C ILE A 86 6.74 -1.00 -0.60
N VAL A 87 6.46 0.16 -1.20
CA VAL A 87 6.78 1.49 -0.65
C VAL A 87 5.71 1.96 0.35
N ASP A 88 4.44 1.69 0.04
CA ASP A 88 3.31 2.00 0.92
C ASP A 88 2.23 0.92 0.84
N GLY A 89 1.42 0.78 1.88
CA GLY A 89 0.28 -0.15 1.88
C GLY A 89 0.62 -1.59 2.26
N SER A 90 1.83 -1.85 2.76
CA SER A 90 2.26 -3.18 3.20
C SER A 90 1.34 -3.79 4.26
N GLN A 91 0.84 -3.00 5.21
CA GLN A 91 -0.07 -3.50 6.25
C GLN A 91 -1.42 -3.91 5.66
N ARG A 92 -1.91 -3.18 4.65
CA ARG A 92 -3.14 -3.49 3.92
C ARG A 92 -2.98 -4.79 3.11
N LEU A 93 -1.90 -4.90 2.34
CA LEU A 93 -1.60 -6.08 1.54
C LEU A 93 -1.40 -7.36 2.39
N ARG A 94 -0.68 -7.26 3.51
CA ARG A 94 -0.52 -8.37 4.45
C ARG A 94 -1.85 -8.77 5.10
N THR A 95 -2.69 -7.80 5.45
CA THR A 95 -4.02 -8.06 6.00
C THR A 95 -4.92 -8.78 4.98
N LEU A 96 -4.85 -8.40 3.70
CA LEU A 96 -5.52 -9.14 2.62
C LEU A 96 -5.02 -10.58 2.54
N ASP A 97 -3.70 -10.81 2.51
CA ASP A 97 -3.12 -12.16 2.47
C ASP A 97 -3.55 -13.01 3.68
N GLU A 98 -3.55 -12.44 4.89
CA GLU A 98 -4.03 -13.13 6.09
C GLU A 98 -5.53 -13.48 6.01
N TYR A 99 -6.37 -12.56 5.53
CA TYR A 99 -7.80 -12.80 5.35
C TYR A 99 -8.07 -13.91 4.33
N PHE A 100 -7.46 -13.84 3.13
CA PHE A 100 -7.65 -14.86 2.09
C PHE A 100 -7.09 -16.25 2.46
N LYS A 101 -6.12 -16.31 3.37
CA LYS A 101 -5.58 -17.58 3.90
C LYS A 101 -6.29 -18.08 5.16
N ASN A 102 -7.42 -17.48 5.54
CA ASN A 102 -8.17 -17.81 6.76
C ASN A 102 -7.32 -17.73 8.04
N ARG A 103 -6.32 -16.83 8.08
CA ARG A 103 -5.49 -16.58 9.28
C ARG A 103 -5.96 -15.37 10.09
N LEU A 104 -6.89 -14.58 9.55
CA LEU A 104 -7.55 -13.48 10.23
C LEU A 104 -9.03 -13.85 10.42
N THR A 105 -9.45 -13.99 11.67
CA THR A 105 -10.86 -14.17 12.00
C THR A 105 -11.49 -12.79 12.18
N LEU A 106 -12.56 -12.50 11.43
CA LEU A 106 -13.25 -11.22 11.58
C LEU A 106 -14.05 -11.22 12.88
N ASP A 107 -13.63 -10.38 13.82
CA ASP A 107 -14.32 -10.12 15.08
C ASP A 107 -14.58 -8.61 15.28
N GLY A 108 -15.62 -8.27 16.04
CA GLY A 108 -15.94 -6.89 16.39
C GLY A 108 -16.39 -6.02 15.22
N LEU A 109 -17.04 -6.60 14.19
CA LEU A 109 -17.62 -5.88 13.05
C LEU A 109 -18.78 -5.00 13.54
N GLY A 110 -18.55 -3.69 13.61
CA GLY A 110 -19.51 -2.74 14.15
C GLY A 110 -20.59 -2.32 13.15
N LYS A 111 -20.25 -2.29 11.86
CA LYS A 111 -21.12 -1.86 10.76
C LYS A 111 -21.75 -3.03 10.01
N VAL A 112 -21.05 -4.15 9.92
CA VAL A 112 -21.59 -5.41 9.40
C VAL A 112 -22.11 -6.22 10.59
N ARG A 113 -23.19 -5.74 11.23
CA ARG A 113 -23.95 -6.58 12.15
C ARG A 113 -24.77 -7.54 11.30
N THR A 114 -24.50 -8.84 11.39
CA THR A 114 -25.46 -9.84 10.97
C THR A 114 -26.69 -9.66 11.85
N SER A 115 -27.74 -9.05 11.30
CA SER A 115 -29.08 -9.13 11.86
C SER A 115 -29.47 -10.61 11.84
N SER A 116 -29.32 -11.28 12.97
CA SER A 116 -29.85 -12.62 13.22
C SER A 116 -30.35 -12.66 14.65
#